data_AF-A0A8J3AFQ8-F1
#
_entry.id   AF-A0A8J3AFQ8-F1
#
_cell.length_a   1.000
_cell.length_b   1.000
_cell.length_c   1.000
_cell.angle_alpha   90.00
_cell.angle_beta   90.00
_cell.angle_gamma   90.00
#
_symmetry.space_group_name_H-M   'P 1'
#
loop_
_entity.id
_entity.type
_entity.pdbx_description
1 polymer ?
#
loop_
_entity_poly.entity_id
_entity_poly.type
_entity_poly.pdbx_seq_one_letter_code
_entity_poly.pdbx_strand_id
1 'polypeptide(L)'
;MNYTPSKTDIVSRNNGDIVNEIRLKEFIENTETGQTDSIRVVGYTKEGDPILTDLTINGEQLKVTRDNTRDEYGDGEIKTFECEKILVEEKKYSILGCDGYEIPYYLAEGN
;
A
#
# COMPACT_ATOMS: atom_id res chain seq x y z
N MET A 1 -6.72 12.50 13.85
CA MET A 1 -6.74 13.40 12.67
C MET A 1 -7.39 12.63 11.52
N ASN A 2 -8.44 13.15 10.90
CA ASN A 2 -9.13 12.45 9.80
C ASN A 2 -8.35 12.64 8.50
N TYR A 3 -8.03 11.57 7.78
CA TYR A 3 -7.51 11.63 6.42
C TYR A 3 -8.66 11.56 5.42
N THR A 4 -8.67 12.44 4.42
CA THR A 4 -9.63 12.39 3.32
C THR A 4 -8.91 11.90 2.07
N PRO A 5 -9.21 10.69 1.56
CA PRO A 5 -8.59 10.17 0.36
C PRO A 5 -8.77 11.09 -0.84
N SER A 6 -7.71 11.22 -1.63
CA SER A 6 -7.78 11.89 -2.93
C SER A 6 -8.56 11.04 -3.94
N LYS A 7 -8.93 11.62 -5.09
CA LYS A 7 -9.64 10.88 -6.15
C LYS A 7 -8.82 9.72 -6.74
N THR A 8 -7.50 9.78 -6.62
CA THR A 8 -6.57 8.78 -7.17
C THR A 8 -6.04 7.82 -6.12
N ASP A 9 -6.34 8.07 -4.84
CA ASP A 9 -5.93 7.16 -3.76
C ASP A 9 -6.66 5.83 -3.94
N ILE A 10 -5.92 4.73 -3.75
CA ILE A 10 -6.50 3.40 -3.65
C ILE A 10 -6.99 3.26 -2.22
N VAL A 11 -8.26 2.90 -2.06
CA VAL A 11 -8.85 2.78 -0.72
C VAL A 11 -9.24 1.33 -0.49
N SER A 12 -8.56 0.67 0.45
CA SER A 12 -8.88 -0.70 0.87
C SER A 12 -9.65 -0.66 2.18
N ARG A 13 -10.87 -1.19 2.15
CA ARG A 13 -11.77 -1.21 3.31
C ARG A 13 -11.86 -2.62 3.89
N ASN A 14 -12.15 -2.69 5.19
CA ASN A 14 -12.29 -3.96 5.93
C ASN A 14 -13.42 -4.86 5.43
N ASN A 15 -14.34 -4.34 4.62
CA ASN A 15 -15.41 -5.11 3.99
C ASN A 15 -14.99 -5.73 2.65
N GLY A 16 -13.72 -5.65 2.25
CA GLY A 16 -13.21 -6.18 0.98
C GLY A 16 -13.46 -5.29 -0.24
N ASP A 17 -13.93 -4.06 -0.05
CA ASP A 17 -14.04 -3.09 -1.15
C ASP A 17 -12.68 -2.43 -1.42
N ILE A 18 -12.26 -2.42 -2.68
CA ILE A 18 -11.09 -1.69 -3.15
C ILE A 18 -11.53 -0.61 -4.15
N VAL A 19 -11.42 0.65 -3.74
CA VAL A 19 -11.62 1.81 -4.65
C VAL A 19 -10.36 2.02 -5.47
N ASN A 20 -10.53 2.34 -6.76
CA ASN A 20 -9.43 2.52 -7.72
C ASN A 20 -8.53 1.29 -7.89
N GLU A 21 -9.10 0.07 -7.79
CA GLU A 21 -8.35 -1.18 -7.98
C GLU A 21 -7.66 -1.25 -9.37
N ILE A 22 -8.25 -0.67 -10.41
CA ILE A 22 -7.63 -0.58 -11.74
C ILE A 22 -6.29 0.16 -11.66
N ARG A 23 -6.24 1.27 -10.91
CA ARG A 23 -5.01 2.06 -10.72
C ARG A 23 -3.93 1.29 -9.96
N LEU A 24 -4.33 0.44 -9.01
CA LEU A 24 -3.42 -0.47 -8.32
C LEU A 24 -2.82 -1.50 -9.29
N LYS A 25 -3.65 -2.09 -10.16
CA LYS A 25 -3.19 -3.05 -11.18
C LYS A 25 -2.23 -2.40 -12.18
N GLU A 26 -2.55 -1.20 -12.66
CA GLU A 26 -1.65 -0.41 -13.52
C GLU A 26 -0.30 -0.13 -12.84
N PHE A 27 -0.29 0.20 -11.54
CA PHE A 27 0.95 0.39 -10.79
C PHE A 27 1.78 -0.90 -10.74
N ILE A 28 1.14 -2.05 -10.50
CA ILE A 28 1.82 -3.35 -10.46
C ILE A 28 2.45 -3.67 -11.83
N GLU A 29 1.72 -3.46 -12.93
CA GLU A 29 2.26 -3.61 -14.29
C GLU A 29 3.45 -2.66 -14.53
N ASN A 30 3.39 -1.43 -14.03
CA ASN A 30 4.51 -0.49 -14.09
C ASN A 30 5.72 -0.98 -13.28
N THR A 31 5.51 -1.64 -12.14
CA THR A 31 6.61 -2.25 -11.38
C THR A 31 7.30 -3.38 -12.12
N GLU A 32 6.55 -4.21 -12.84
CA GLU A 32 7.08 -5.35 -13.59
C GLU A 32 7.81 -4.92 -14.87
N THR A 33 7.39 -3.80 -15.46
CA THR A 33 7.97 -3.25 -16.70
C THR A 33 9.07 -2.21 -16.46
N GLY A 34 9.35 -1.86 -15.20
CA GLY A 34 10.31 -0.82 -14.84
C GLY A 34 9.87 0.58 -15.26
N GLN A 35 8.56 0.82 -15.40
CA GLN A 35 8.04 2.16 -15.63
C GLN A 35 7.95 2.91 -14.31
N THR A 36 8.48 4.15 -14.28
CA THR A 36 8.40 4.99 -13.08
C THR A 36 6.95 5.36 -12.78
N ASP A 37 6.53 5.13 -11.54
CA ASP A 37 5.16 5.39 -11.11
C ASP A 37 5.06 5.57 -9.58
N SER A 38 3.97 6.16 -9.11
CA SER A 38 3.67 6.33 -7.69
C SER A 38 2.18 6.24 -7.38
N ILE A 39 1.84 5.56 -6.28
CA ILE A 39 0.48 5.46 -5.74
C ILE A 39 0.46 5.64 -4.23
N ARG A 40 -0.72 5.97 -3.71
CA ARG A 40 -1.04 5.88 -2.28
C ARG A 40 -2.16 4.88 -2.07
N VAL A 41 -1.95 3.96 -1.14
CA VAL A 41 -2.97 3.07 -0.61
C VAL A 41 -3.37 3.54 0.79
N VAL A 42 -4.67 3.67 1.01
CA VAL A 42 -5.29 4.01 2.29
C VAL A 42 -5.98 2.76 2.79
N GLY A 43 -5.37 2.12 3.79
CA GLY A 43 -6.00 1.06 4.57
C GLY A 43 -6.65 1.66 5.82
N TYR A 44 -7.53 0.89 6.46
CA TYR A 44 -8.15 1.29 7.72
C TYR A 44 -7.97 0.21 8.78
N THR A 45 -7.71 0.61 10.02
CA THR A 45 -7.78 -0.29 11.18
C THR A 45 -9.21 -0.77 11.38
N LYS A 46 -9.42 -1.72 12.31
CA LYS A 46 -10.77 -2.19 12.65
C LYS A 46 -11.64 -1.06 13.23
N GLU A 47 -11.01 -0.13 13.93
CA GLU A 47 -11.59 1.06 14.56
C GLU A 47 -11.91 2.16 13.53
N GLY A 48 -11.29 2.09 12.35
CA GLY A 48 -11.50 3.03 11.24
C GLY A 48 -10.41 4.09 11.11
N ASP A 49 -9.27 3.93 11.78
CA ASP A 49 -8.14 4.85 11.65
C ASP A 49 -7.39 4.58 10.34
N PRO A 50 -7.04 5.62 9.57
CA PRO A 50 -6.35 5.46 8.30
C PRO A 50 -4.86 5.13 8.49
N ILE A 51 -4.39 4.13 7.76
CA ILE A 51 -2.97 3.83 7.56
C ILE A 51 -2.63 4.17 6.12
N LEU A 52 -1.66 5.06 5.92
CA LEU A 52 -1.25 5.49 4.58
C LEU A 52 -0.02 4.69 4.16
N THR A 53 -0.06 4.10 2.97
CA THR A 53 1.09 3.43 2.36
C THR A 53 1.37 4.08 1.00
N ASP A 54 2.48 4.78 0.90
CA ASP A 54 2.97 5.36 -0.35
C ASP A 54 3.93 4.37 -1.02
N LEU A 55 3.68 4.06 -2.29
CA LEU A 55 4.55 3.20 -3.10
C LEU A 55 5.10 4.02 -4.27
N THR A 56 6.38 3.86 -4.55
CA THR A 56 7.05 4.49 -5.69
C THR A 56 8.01 3.50 -6.32
N ILE A 57 7.91 3.31 -7.63
CA ILE A 57 8.87 2.55 -8.42
C ILE A 57 9.68 3.54 -9.26
N ASN A 58 11.01 3.44 -9.22
CA ASN A 58 11.93 4.28 -10.00
C ASN A 58 12.74 3.44 -10.99
N GLY A 59 12.04 2.66 -11.82
CA GLY A 59 12.66 1.79 -12.82
C GLY A 59 13.10 0.42 -12.30
N GLU A 60 13.75 0.38 -11.15
CA GLU A 60 14.26 -0.87 -10.56
C GLU A 60 13.85 -1.02 -9.09
N GLN A 61 13.99 0.05 -8.30
CA GLN A 61 13.73 0.00 -6.87
C GLN A 61 12.28 0.37 -6.53
N LEU A 62 11.55 -0.56 -5.88
CA LEU A 62 10.28 -0.27 -5.22
C LEU A 62 10.54 0.27 -3.82
N LYS A 63 10.09 1.49 -3.57
CA LYS A 63 10.14 2.16 -2.27
C LYS A 63 8.75 2.22 -1.66
N VAL A 64 8.64 1.82 -0.39
CA VAL A 64 7.37 1.77 0.34
C VAL A 64 7.49 2.62 1.60
N THR A 65 6.61 3.59 1.78
CA THR A 65 6.53 4.38 3.02
C THR A 65 5.20 4.14 3.70
N ARG A 66 5.24 3.58 4.91
CA ARG A 66 4.08 3.33 5.76
C ARG A 66 4.00 4.41 6.83
N ASP A 67 2.89 5.13 6.87
CA ASP A 67 2.56 6.14 7.87
C ASP A 67 1.33 5.67 8.65
N ASN A 68 1.55 5.28 9.91
CA ASN A 68 0.48 4.95 10.85
C ASN A 68 0.41 5.96 12.01
N THR A 69 0.86 7.19 11.81
CA THR A 69 0.78 8.29 12.80
C THR A 69 -0.64 8.65 13.23
N ARG A 70 -1.65 8.13 12.51
CA ARG A 70 -3.08 8.37 12.74
C ARG A 70 -3.79 7.18 13.38
N ASP A 71 -3.12 6.03 13.51
CA ASP A 71 -3.62 4.87 14.23
C ASP A 71 -3.44 5.11 15.73
N GLU A 72 -4.54 5.29 16.46
CA GLU A 72 -4.50 5.63 17.90
C GLU A 72 -3.80 4.56 18.73
N TYR A 73 -3.83 3.30 18.27
CA TYR A 73 -3.26 2.15 18.97
C TYR A 73 -1.95 1.64 18.34
N GLY A 74 -1.49 2.30 17.27
CA GLY A 74 -0.25 1.96 16.57
C GLY A 74 1.01 2.50 17.26
N ASP A 75 2.18 2.17 16.71
CA ASP A 75 3.47 2.76 17.13
C ASP A 75 3.60 4.25 16.73
N GLY A 76 2.72 4.74 15.85
CA GLY A 76 2.65 6.15 15.46
C GLY A 76 3.85 6.60 14.63
N GLU A 77 4.47 5.69 13.88
CA GLU A 77 5.71 5.93 13.17
C GLU A 77 5.51 6.08 11.65
N ILE A 78 6.50 6.70 11.01
CA ILE A 78 6.63 6.69 9.55
C ILE A 78 7.87 5.85 9.24
N LYS A 79 7.67 4.74 8.54
CA LYS A 79 8.75 3.83 8.15
C LYS A 79 8.84 3.73 6.64
N THR A 80 10.06 3.71 6.14
CA THR A 80 10.34 3.58 4.71
C THR A 80 11.20 2.35 4.47
N PHE A 81 10.84 1.57 3.47
CA PHE A 81 11.48 0.32 3.10
C PHE A 81 11.79 0.30 1.61
N GLU A 82 12.90 -0.34 1.27
CA GLU A 82 13.19 -0.80 -0.07
C GLU A 82 12.70 -2.24 -0.18
N CYS A 83 11.84 -2.51 -1.16
CA CYS A 83 11.16 -3.79 -1.32
C CYS A 83 11.40 -4.36 -2.73
N GLU A 84 11.24 -5.66 -2.89
CA GLU A 84 11.53 -6.34 -4.15
C GLU A 84 10.33 -6.36 -5.11
N LYS A 85 9.15 -6.76 -4.62
CA LYS A 85 8.00 -7.02 -5.50
C LYS A 85 6.66 -6.96 -4.79
N ILE A 86 5.60 -6.87 -5.60
CA ILE A 86 4.22 -7.02 -5.17
C ILE A 86 3.74 -8.41 -5.62
N LEU A 87 3.25 -9.20 -4.67
CA LEU A 87 2.60 -10.48 -4.90
C LEU A 87 1.09 -10.28 -4.99
N VAL A 88 0.48 -10.85 -6.03
CA VAL A 88 -0.98 -10.87 -6.22
C VAL A 88 -1.46 -12.32 -6.16
N GLU A 89 -2.28 -12.64 -5.16
CA GLU A 89 -2.92 -13.95 -5.00
C GLU A 89 -4.43 -13.75 -5.01
N GLU A 90 -5.08 -14.11 -6.11
CA GLU A 90 -6.51 -13.85 -6.37
C GLU A 90 -6.83 -12.34 -6.32
N LYS A 91 -7.30 -11.84 -5.17
CA LYS A 91 -7.57 -10.43 -4.90
C LYS A 91 -6.81 -9.90 -3.67
N LYS A 92 -5.77 -10.62 -3.25
CA LYS A 92 -4.88 -10.22 -2.15
C LYS A 92 -3.60 -9.65 -2.73
N TYR A 93 -3.27 -8.44 -2.30
CA TYR A 93 -2.10 -7.70 -2.73
C TYR A 93 -1.14 -7.59 -1.55
N SER A 94 0.07 -8.12 -1.67
CA SER A 94 1.07 -8.13 -0.61
C SER A 94 2.44 -7.66 -1.12
N ILE A 95 3.23 -7.00 -0.28
CA ILE A 95 4.60 -6.59 -0.61
C ILE A 95 5.58 -7.57 0.04
N LEU A 96 6.59 -7.99 -0.73
CA LEU A 96 7.61 -8.96 -0.33
C LEU A 96 9.02 -8.35 -0.43
N GLY A 97 9.95 -8.94 0.33
CA GLY A 97 11.38 -8.64 0.26
C GLY A 97 11.71 -7.21 0.68
N CYS A 98 11.06 -6.69 1.73
CA CYS A 98 11.40 -5.37 2.25
C CYS A 98 12.58 -5.45 3.24
N ASP A 99 13.62 -4.67 2.98
CA ASP A 99 14.81 -4.64 3.82
C ASP A 99 14.50 -4.20 5.25
N GLY A 100 15.04 -4.95 6.23
CA GLY A 100 14.88 -4.65 7.65
C GLY A 100 13.50 -5.01 8.24
N TYR A 101 12.68 -5.79 7.52
CA TYR A 101 11.36 -6.21 7.99
C TYR A 101 11.01 -7.64 7.53
N GLU A 102 10.46 -8.47 8.41
CA GLU A 102 9.90 -9.77 8.02
C GLU A 102 8.44 -9.62 7.59
N ILE A 103 8.11 -10.01 6.35
CA ILE A 103 6.78 -9.86 5.76
C ILE A 103 6.42 -10.98 4.78
N PRO A 104 5.10 -11.20 4.55
CA PRO A 104 4.30 -10.37 3.62
C PRO A 104 3.55 -9.18 4.25
N TYR A 105 3.73 -7.97 3.68
CA TYR A 105 3.03 -6.75 4.09
C TYR A 105 1.73 -6.67 3.30
N TYR A 106 0.59 -6.82 3.95
CA TYR A 106 -0.70 -6.75 3.29
C TYR A 106 -1.02 -5.32 2.86
N LEU A 107 -1.26 -5.15 1.55
CA LEU A 107 -1.55 -3.87 0.94
C LEU A 107 -3.07 -3.66 0.75
N ALA A 108 -3.76 -4.67 0.24
CA ALA A 108 -5.22 -4.66 0.05
C ALA A 108 -5.75 -6.09 -0.14
N GLU A 109 -7.02 -6.32 0.20
CA GLU A 109 -7.74 -7.57 -0.06
C GLU A 109 -9.15 -7.26 -0.58
N GLY A 110 -9.53 -7.90 -1.69
CA GLY A 110 -10.87 -7.79 -2.29
C GLY A 110 -11.73 -9.02 -2.02
N ASN A 111 -13.05 -8.83 -1.92
CA ASN A 111 -14.05 -9.94 -1.89
C ASN A 111 -14.32 -10.55 -3.26
#